data_AF-A0A7C6PHX2-F1
#
_entry.id   AF-A0A7C6PHX2-F1
#
_cell.length_a   1.000
_cell.length_b   1.000
_cell.length_c   1.000
_cell.angle_alpha   90.00
_cell.angle_beta   90.00
_cell.angle_gamma   90.00
#
_symmetry.space_group_name_H-M   'P 1'
#
loop_
_entity.id
_entity.type
_entity.pdbx_description
1 polymer ?
#
loop_
_entity_poly.entity_id
_entity_poly.type
_entity_poly.pdbx_seq_one_letter_code
_entity_poly.pdbx_strand_id
1 'polypeptide(L)'
;MPGRQIIQEESRKSMGGLFDKQSGHPLADKRELQRIIGELPADNAFKALDEIGIWLDSLLAGGDLPPDRSFDAARQLADAAAPHLRRLAHEYLHTPRLSRAEESRLWSIHSGFWSSFADVLERALITFISRKPTAEQARQMLPALCTYLIGALRTLVKWEQFRYGPPPKEVWRRLGQALLATEAVGVSAQPVATGVLLGNTSALTEYRKAVIFQAASMDSLLPMEIELAECFVSHFLASFDFLDTAEHDCVYWLDLRVGQPPQRLAKMPEQLTPTQRFYRPGAGHGKILAVLRDLERGGDVPPEINLGGQYPVKTLLPVLRHLCAYLAPVPPQRRHDRHRVRHQMQVLHGLVNSFVVFSKEFGGQSLGLQPDSWQVDNVSRGGFGVVLNEPPKDWLRVGALLALQPAGGENWLLGCVRRFYRGVNSESRIGIQTLSRQVEAAELTPLRQGETTGAGAVPILILLEGNLPGEVRLVMPPHTFDSRERFEYTLQGQAVIFESLLLLEHNSDYEIARYRLLPAA
;
A
#
# COMPACT_ATOMS: atom_id res chain seq x y z
N MET A 1 4.76 -19.98 6.66
CA MET A 1 5.01 -20.85 5.49
C MET A 1 6.06 -21.90 5.87
N PRO A 2 5.64 -23.13 6.26
CA PRO A 2 6.55 -24.19 6.71
C PRO A 2 7.44 -24.79 5.60
N GLY A 3 7.08 -24.62 4.32
CA GLY A 3 7.89 -25.11 3.19
C GLY A 3 9.18 -24.32 2.92
N ARG A 4 9.29 -23.08 3.42
CA ARG A 4 10.53 -22.28 3.31
C ARG A 4 11.57 -22.72 4.34
N GLN A 5 11.14 -23.23 5.51
CA GLN A 5 12.03 -23.70 6.56
C GLN A 5 12.78 -24.98 6.16
N ILE A 6 12.12 -25.91 5.47
CA ILE A 6 12.73 -27.20 5.09
C ILE A 6 13.80 -27.01 4.00
N ILE A 7 13.51 -26.19 2.97
CA ILE A 7 14.47 -25.87 1.90
C ILE A 7 15.62 -24.98 2.42
N GLN A 8 15.34 -24.05 3.36
CA GLN A 8 16.38 -23.26 4.03
C GLN A 8 17.24 -24.10 4.96
N GLU A 9 16.71 -25.13 5.63
CA GLU A 9 17.49 -26.04 6.49
C GLU A 9 18.42 -26.96 5.67
N GLU A 10 17.96 -27.46 4.53
CA GLU A 10 18.79 -28.28 3.63
C GLU A 10 19.89 -27.44 2.94
N SER A 11 19.57 -26.21 2.51
CA SER A 11 20.57 -25.26 2.00
C SER A 11 21.58 -24.82 3.08
N ARG A 12 21.12 -24.56 4.31
CA ARG A 12 21.99 -24.27 5.48
C ARG A 12 22.95 -25.43 5.81
N LYS A 13 22.51 -26.68 5.69
CA LYS A 13 23.36 -27.86 5.90
C LYS A 13 24.35 -28.09 4.76
N SER A 14 23.96 -27.81 3.52
CA SER A 14 24.83 -27.93 2.34
C SER A 14 25.97 -26.88 2.34
N MET A 15 25.68 -25.64 2.75
CA MET A 15 26.69 -24.57 2.78
C MET A 15 27.59 -24.56 4.02
N GLY A 16 27.20 -25.24 5.11
CA GLY A 16 28.04 -25.41 6.30
C GLY A 16 29.34 -26.18 6.05
N GLY A 17 29.46 -26.86 4.90
CA GLY A 17 30.66 -27.59 4.47
C GLY A 17 31.57 -26.86 3.47
N LEU A 18 31.21 -25.65 3.02
CA LEU A 18 31.96 -24.93 1.98
C LEU A 18 33.16 -24.11 2.50
N PHE A 19 33.38 -24.04 3.81
CA PHE A 19 34.40 -23.18 4.40
C PHE A 19 35.45 -24.00 5.13
N ASP A 20 36.66 -24.03 4.57
CA ASP A 20 37.82 -24.54 5.26
C ASP A 20 38.13 -23.62 6.46
N LYS A 21 38.19 -24.19 7.67
CA LYS A 21 38.37 -23.43 8.93
C LYS A 21 39.68 -22.63 8.96
N GLN A 22 40.62 -22.92 8.07
CA GLN A 22 41.92 -22.24 7.98
C GLN A 22 41.90 -20.91 7.20
N SER A 23 40.91 -20.68 6.32
CA SER A 23 40.96 -19.57 5.34
C SER A 23 40.10 -18.35 5.69
N GLY A 24 39.26 -18.43 6.73
CA GLY A 24 38.30 -17.37 7.09
C GLY A 24 37.15 -17.23 6.08
N HIS A 25 36.16 -16.38 6.40
CA HIS A 25 35.02 -16.13 5.51
C HIS A 25 35.46 -15.30 4.28
N PRO A 26 35.11 -15.65 3.04
CA PRO A 26 35.58 -14.93 1.83
C PRO A 26 35.18 -13.45 1.82
N LEU A 27 33.95 -13.15 2.23
CA LEU A 27 33.47 -11.76 2.37
C LEU A 27 34.17 -10.96 3.48
N ALA A 28 35.06 -11.58 4.29
CA ALA A 28 35.89 -10.86 5.26
C ALA A 28 37.11 -10.20 4.61
N ASP A 29 37.55 -10.70 3.46
CA ASP A 29 38.64 -10.12 2.69
C ASP A 29 38.09 -9.11 1.67
N LYS A 30 38.65 -7.90 1.67
CA LYS A 30 38.16 -6.80 0.83
C LYS A 30 38.37 -7.07 -0.66
N ARG A 31 39.48 -7.73 -1.04
CA ARG A 31 39.77 -8.00 -2.47
C ARG A 31 38.84 -9.09 -2.97
N GLU A 32 38.64 -10.12 -2.17
CA GLU A 32 37.75 -11.22 -2.50
C GLU A 32 36.29 -10.77 -2.58
N LEU A 33 35.83 -9.92 -1.64
CA LEU A 33 34.51 -9.30 -1.72
C LEU A 33 34.31 -8.50 -3.03
N GLN A 34 35.30 -7.71 -3.42
CA GLN A 34 35.23 -6.93 -4.65
C GLN A 34 35.27 -7.81 -5.91
N ARG A 35 36.03 -8.91 -5.89
CA ARG A 35 36.01 -9.93 -6.95
C ARG A 35 34.64 -10.57 -7.07
N ILE A 36 34.05 -11.00 -5.97
CA ILE A 36 32.70 -11.58 -5.90
C ILE A 36 31.66 -10.61 -6.47
N ILE A 37 31.69 -9.34 -6.05
CA ILE A 37 30.76 -8.32 -6.57
C ILE A 37 30.97 -8.09 -8.08
N GLY A 38 32.22 -8.06 -8.54
CA GLY A 38 32.55 -7.88 -9.95
C GLY A 38 32.14 -9.04 -10.87
N GLU A 39 31.93 -10.23 -10.30
CA GLU A 39 31.49 -11.43 -11.03
C GLU A 39 29.97 -11.60 -11.08
N LEU A 40 29.21 -10.75 -10.39
CA LEU A 40 27.75 -10.81 -10.39
C LEU A 40 27.17 -10.60 -11.81
N PRO A 41 26.13 -11.37 -12.20
CA PRO A 41 25.48 -11.25 -13.51
C PRO A 41 24.83 -9.88 -13.75
N ALA A 42 25.53 -8.97 -14.43
CA ALA A 42 25.03 -7.62 -14.69
C ALA A 42 23.77 -7.56 -15.58
N ASP A 43 23.61 -8.53 -16.47
CA ASP A 43 22.51 -8.61 -17.46
C ASP A 43 21.25 -9.33 -16.93
N ASN A 44 21.37 -10.08 -15.83
CA ASN A 44 20.29 -10.88 -15.27
C ASN A 44 20.01 -10.53 -13.80
N ALA A 45 19.04 -9.64 -13.59
CA ALA A 45 18.66 -9.15 -12.27
C ALA A 45 18.18 -10.24 -11.31
N PHE A 46 17.47 -11.27 -11.79
CA PHE A 46 17.06 -12.38 -10.93
C PHE A 46 18.27 -13.18 -10.45
N LYS A 47 19.15 -13.57 -11.38
CA LYS A 47 20.33 -14.37 -11.06
C LYS A 47 21.28 -13.62 -10.13
N ALA A 48 21.50 -12.33 -10.37
CA ALA A 48 22.30 -11.48 -9.49
C ALA A 48 21.74 -11.42 -8.06
N LEU A 49 20.43 -11.24 -7.90
CA LEU A 49 19.81 -11.20 -6.58
C LEU A 49 19.79 -12.57 -5.88
N ASP A 50 19.64 -13.66 -6.61
CA ASP A 50 19.77 -15.01 -6.06
C ASP A 50 21.19 -15.25 -5.54
N GLU A 51 22.23 -14.91 -6.32
CA GLU A 51 23.64 -15.02 -5.91
C GLU A 51 23.97 -14.13 -4.70
N ILE A 52 23.49 -12.88 -4.69
CA ILE A 52 23.63 -11.99 -3.53
C ILE A 52 22.90 -12.58 -2.31
N GLY A 53 21.72 -13.17 -2.49
CA GLY A 53 20.97 -13.85 -1.43
C GLY A 53 21.78 -14.98 -0.80
N ILE A 54 22.44 -15.80 -1.62
CA ILE A 54 23.34 -16.87 -1.16
C ILE A 54 24.48 -16.30 -0.30
N TRP A 55 25.09 -15.20 -0.73
CA TRP A 55 26.14 -14.53 0.03
C TRP A 55 25.65 -13.94 1.35
N LEU A 56 24.47 -13.32 1.39
CA LEU A 56 23.84 -12.87 2.64
C LEU A 56 23.56 -14.04 3.58
N ASP A 57 23.06 -15.16 3.07
CA ASP A 57 22.80 -16.36 3.86
C ASP A 57 24.11 -16.96 4.42
N SER A 58 25.22 -16.88 3.67
CA SER A 58 26.55 -17.28 4.17
C SER A 58 27.02 -16.42 5.35
N LEU A 59 26.75 -15.11 5.36
CA LEU A 59 27.05 -14.22 6.50
C LEU A 59 26.24 -14.61 7.74
N LEU A 60 25.02 -15.12 7.55
CA LEU A 60 24.21 -15.70 8.62
C LEU A 60 24.67 -17.08 9.06
N ALA A 61 25.43 -17.82 8.26
CA ALA A 61 25.95 -19.13 8.65
C ALA A 61 27.35 -19.03 9.31
N GLY A 62 28.21 -18.14 8.81
CA GLY A 62 29.63 -18.01 9.17
C GLY A 62 29.88 -17.33 10.52
N GLY A 63 29.56 -18.03 11.61
CA GLY A 63 29.37 -17.47 12.96
C GLY A 63 30.51 -16.72 13.66
N ASP A 64 31.66 -16.52 13.03
CA ASP A 64 32.85 -15.90 13.64
C ASP A 64 33.20 -14.52 13.06
N LEU A 65 32.46 -14.00 12.07
CA LEU A 65 32.78 -12.70 11.47
C LEU A 65 32.48 -11.55 12.45
N PRO A 66 33.42 -10.60 12.69
CA PRO A 66 33.15 -9.40 13.46
C PRO A 66 31.97 -8.58 12.89
N PRO A 67 31.14 -7.96 13.74
CA PRO A 67 29.89 -7.34 13.31
C PRO A 67 30.14 -6.16 12.36
N ASP A 68 31.25 -5.43 12.51
CA ASP A 68 31.68 -4.34 11.64
C ASP A 68 32.00 -4.85 10.22
N ARG A 69 32.72 -5.97 10.11
CA ARG A 69 33.03 -6.60 8.82
C ARG A 69 31.79 -7.22 8.18
N SER A 70 30.94 -7.87 8.97
CA SER A 70 29.67 -8.42 8.49
C SER A 70 28.76 -7.32 7.95
N PHE A 71 28.67 -6.19 8.66
CA PHE A 71 27.92 -5.02 8.21
C PHE A 71 28.49 -4.43 6.92
N ASP A 72 29.81 -4.23 6.84
CA ASP A 72 30.43 -3.63 5.64
C ASP A 72 30.26 -4.52 4.41
N ALA A 73 30.43 -5.83 4.54
CA ALA A 73 30.18 -6.80 3.46
C ALA A 73 28.71 -6.77 3.01
N ALA A 74 27.76 -6.81 3.96
CA ALA A 74 26.34 -6.75 3.64
C ALA A 74 25.96 -5.46 2.93
N ARG A 75 26.52 -4.32 3.35
CA ARG A 75 26.29 -3.01 2.71
C ARG A 75 26.78 -3.00 1.26
N GLN A 76 27.99 -3.51 1.00
CA GLN A 76 28.54 -3.55 -0.36
C GLN A 76 27.72 -4.48 -1.29
N LEU A 77 27.24 -5.62 -0.76
CA LEU A 77 26.30 -6.48 -1.48
C LEU A 77 24.96 -5.78 -1.77
N ALA A 78 24.45 -4.97 -0.83
CA ALA A 78 23.24 -4.20 -1.04
C ALA A 78 23.42 -3.08 -2.08
N ASP A 79 24.57 -2.43 -2.13
CA ASP A 79 24.91 -1.46 -3.17
C ASP A 79 24.95 -2.13 -4.56
N ALA A 80 25.50 -3.34 -4.66
CA ALA A 80 25.49 -4.15 -5.88
C ALA A 80 24.06 -4.60 -6.27
N ALA A 81 23.20 -4.88 -5.29
CA ALA A 81 21.80 -5.25 -5.52
C ALA A 81 20.92 -4.08 -6.01
N ALA A 82 21.26 -2.83 -5.65
CA ALA A 82 20.42 -1.65 -5.88
C ALA A 82 19.92 -1.45 -7.32
N PRO A 83 20.74 -1.54 -8.40
CA PRO A 83 20.23 -1.43 -9.77
C PRO A 83 19.25 -2.56 -10.14
N HIS A 84 19.50 -3.79 -9.68
CA HIS A 84 18.64 -4.94 -9.94
C HIS A 84 17.29 -4.82 -9.22
N LEU A 85 17.30 -4.41 -7.95
CA LEU A 85 16.08 -4.15 -7.17
C LEU A 85 15.23 -3.06 -7.81
N ARG A 86 15.83 -1.94 -8.23
CA ARG A 86 15.11 -0.85 -8.92
C ARG A 86 14.45 -1.34 -10.20
N ARG A 87 15.16 -2.12 -11.02
CA ARG A 87 14.63 -2.69 -12.25
C ARG A 87 13.44 -3.61 -11.97
N LEU A 88 13.57 -4.56 -11.06
CA LEU A 88 12.49 -5.52 -10.77
C LEU A 88 11.30 -4.87 -10.05
N ALA A 89 11.51 -3.86 -9.21
CA ALA A 89 10.43 -3.06 -8.63
C ALA A 89 9.66 -2.30 -9.71
N HIS A 90 10.36 -1.72 -10.69
CA HIS A 90 9.73 -1.09 -11.84
C HIS A 90 8.92 -2.10 -12.67
N GLU A 91 9.48 -3.28 -12.96
CA GLU A 91 8.76 -4.36 -13.65
C GLU A 91 7.50 -4.79 -12.87
N TYR A 92 7.55 -4.89 -11.54
CA TYR A 92 6.40 -5.23 -10.69
C TYR A 92 5.28 -4.19 -10.77
N LEU A 93 5.62 -2.90 -10.74
CA LEU A 93 4.65 -1.81 -10.63
C LEU A 93 4.11 -1.34 -11.98
N HIS A 94 4.93 -1.37 -13.03
CA HIS A 94 4.60 -0.74 -14.32
C HIS A 94 4.19 -1.74 -15.40
N THR A 95 4.41 -3.05 -15.22
CA THR A 95 3.98 -4.03 -16.22
C THR A 95 2.46 -4.24 -16.14
N PRO A 96 1.70 -3.89 -17.20
CA PRO A 96 0.27 -4.08 -17.19
C PRO A 96 -0.05 -5.59 -17.22
N ARG A 97 -0.99 -6.02 -16.36
CA ARG A 97 -1.52 -7.40 -16.33
C ARG A 97 -0.43 -8.48 -16.18
N LEU A 98 0.47 -8.31 -15.21
CA LEU A 98 1.39 -9.39 -14.81
C LEU A 98 0.65 -10.70 -14.56
N SER A 99 1.18 -11.81 -15.07
CA SER A 99 0.66 -13.11 -14.67
C SER A 99 0.93 -13.33 -13.18
N ARG A 100 0.08 -14.13 -12.52
CA ARG A 100 0.24 -14.45 -11.11
C ARG A 100 1.61 -15.06 -10.78
N ALA A 101 2.16 -15.86 -11.70
CA ALA A 101 3.47 -16.49 -11.53
C ALA A 101 4.58 -15.44 -11.55
N GLU A 102 4.54 -14.49 -12.48
CA GLU A 102 5.51 -13.40 -12.59
C GLU A 102 5.41 -12.45 -11.40
N GLU A 103 4.19 -12.03 -11.03
CA GLU A 103 3.96 -11.20 -9.85
C GLU A 103 4.49 -11.89 -8.59
N SER A 104 4.24 -13.20 -8.43
CA SER A 104 4.76 -14.02 -7.32
C SER A 104 6.27 -14.07 -7.32
N ARG A 105 6.89 -14.22 -8.48
CA ARG A 105 8.34 -14.30 -8.65
C ARG A 105 9.02 -12.98 -8.32
N LEU A 106 8.55 -11.86 -8.89
CA LEU A 106 9.06 -10.51 -8.65
C LEU A 106 8.95 -10.11 -7.16
N TRP A 107 7.79 -10.39 -6.56
CA TRP A 107 7.59 -10.16 -5.13
C TRP A 107 8.52 -10.99 -4.26
N SER A 108 8.69 -12.28 -4.58
CA SER A 108 9.48 -13.20 -3.75
C SER A 108 10.97 -12.90 -3.78
N ILE A 109 11.53 -12.55 -4.94
CA ILE A 109 12.95 -12.19 -5.05
C ILE A 109 13.24 -10.87 -4.32
N HIS A 110 12.35 -9.88 -4.47
CA HIS A 110 12.56 -8.56 -3.89
C HIS A 110 12.38 -8.59 -2.37
N SER A 111 11.25 -9.11 -1.86
CA SER A 111 11.04 -9.28 -0.42
C SER A 111 12.06 -10.24 0.20
N GLY A 112 12.49 -11.27 -0.54
CA GLY A 112 13.53 -12.22 -0.12
C GLY A 112 14.86 -11.53 0.17
N PHE A 113 15.35 -10.71 -0.76
CA PHE A 113 16.57 -9.92 -0.56
C PHE A 113 16.49 -9.07 0.71
N TRP A 114 15.42 -8.28 0.87
CA TRP A 114 15.29 -7.37 2.03
C TRP A 114 15.16 -8.13 3.36
N SER A 115 14.57 -9.33 3.34
CA SER A 115 14.49 -10.20 4.50
C SER A 115 15.89 -10.68 4.92
N SER A 116 16.64 -11.31 4.00
CA SER A 116 17.99 -11.79 4.31
C SER A 116 18.92 -10.65 4.70
N PHE A 117 18.82 -9.49 4.03
CA PHE A 117 19.61 -8.31 4.37
C PHE A 117 19.29 -7.80 5.79
N ALA A 118 18.01 -7.64 6.14
CA ALA A 118 17.62 -7.24 7.49
C ALA A 118 18.09 -8.25 8.56
N ASP A 119 18.05 -9.54 8.27
CA ASP A 119 18.50 -10.60 9.19
C ASP A 119 20.00 -10.53 9.46
N VAL A 120 20.83 -10.27 8.42
CA VAL A 120 22.28 -10.06 8.59
C VAL A 120 22.56 -8.83 9.46
N LEU A 121 21.88 -7.70 9.18
CA LEU A 121 22.07 -6.46 9.91
C LEU A 121 21.61 -6.58 11.38
N GLU A 122 20.48 -7.25 11.63
CA GLU A 122 20.01 -7.50 12.99
C GLU A 122 20.98 -8.39 13.76
N ARG A 123 21.50 -9.45 13.14
CA ARG A 123 22.53 -10.29 13.77
C ARG A 123 23.78 -9.48 14.11
N ALA A 124 24.24 -8.62 13.20
CA ALA A 124 25.37 -7.73 13.45
C ALA A 124 25.08 -6.79 14.62
N LEU A 125 23.88 -6.21 14.71
CA LEU A 125 23.45 -5.35 15.81
C LEU A 125 23.44 -6.08 17.15
N ILE A 126 22.80 -7.26 17.20
CA ILE A 126 22.74 -8.08 18.43
C ILE A 126 24.14 -8.48 18.88
N THR A 127 24.99 -8.92 17.95
CA THR A 127 26.37 -9.32 18.24
C THR A 127 27.19 -8.14 18.75
N PHE A 128 27.06 -6.98 18.10
CA PHE A 128 27.74 -5.75 18.49
C PHE A 128 27.34 -5.31 19.90
N ILE A 129 26.04 -5.22 20.20
CA ILE A 129 25.53 -4.85 21.53
C ILE A 129 25.98 -5.86 22.60
N SER A 130 25.94 -7.17 22.29
CA SER A 130 26.34 -8.23 23.23
C SER A 130 27.80 -8.14 23.65
N ARG A 131 28.67 -7.54 22.82
CA ARG A 131 30.08 -7.28 23.14
C ARG A 131 30.27 -6.08 24.09
N LYS A 132 29.20 -5.41 24.51
CA LYS A 132 29.21 -4.24 25.40
C LYS A 132 30.19 -3.16 24.91
N PRO A 133 29.96 -2.59 23.71
CA PRO A 133 30.86 -1.62 23.12
C PRO A 133 30.93 -0.35 23.97
N THR A 134 32.05 0.35 23.90
CA THR A 134 32.16 1.69 24.48
C THR A 134 31.19 2.66 23.80
N ALA A 135 30.84 3.77 24.47
CA ALA A 135 29.98 4.79 23.89
C ALA A 135 30.53 5.36 22.57
N GLU A 136 31.87 5.46 22.44
CA GLU A 136 32.52 5.90 21.21
C GLU A 136 32.33 4.90 20.07
N GLN A 137 32.62 3.61 20.31
CA GLN A 137 32.39 2.55 19.32
C GLN A 137 30.92 2.50 18.88
N ALA A 138 29.99 2.64 19.84
CA ALA A 138 28.57 2.68 19.56
C ALA A 138 28.18 3.87 18.67
N ARG A 139 28.69 5.08 18.94
CA ARG A 139 28.44 6.26 18.12
C ARG A 139 29.04 6.16 16.71
N GLN A 140 30.09 5.36 16.51
CA GLN A 140 30.67 5.12 15.19
C GLN A 140 29.85 4.12 14.36
N MET A 141 29.32 3.06 14.98
CA MET A 141 28.70 1.94 14.26
C MET A 141 27.18 2.02 14.16
N LEU A 142 26.49 2.39 15.25
CA LEU A 142 25.03 2.32 15.33
C LEU A 142 24.29 3.22 14.33
N PRO A 143 24.72 4.47 14.02
CA PRO A 143 23.99 5.30 13.07
C PRO A 143 23.80 4.62 11.73
N ALA A 144 24.88 4.09 11.14
CA ALA A 144 24.82 3.45 9.84
C ALA A 144 24.08 2.12 9.90
N LEU A 145 24.47 1.23 10.83
CA LEU A 145 23.88 -0.11 10.95
C LEU A 145 22.37 -0.05 11.15
N CYS A 146 21.89 0.77 12.09
CA CYS A 146 20.47 0.87 12.39
C CYS A 146 19.69 1.60 11.29
N THR A 147 20.30 2.58 10.59
CA THR A 147 19.65 3.23 9.44
C THR A 147 19.38 2.24 8.31
N TYR A 148 20.36 1.41 7.94
CA TYR A 148 20.17 0.36 6.94
C TYR A 148 19.14 -0.69 7.40
N LEU A 149 19.20 -1.12 8.67
CA LEU A 149 18.25 -2.11 9.21
C LEU A 149 16.81 -1.59 9.19
N ILE A 150 16.59 -0.36 9.64
CA ILE A 150 15.27 0.27 9.65
C ILE A 150 14.77 0.48 8.22
N GLY A 151 15.63 0.94 7.30
CA GLY A 151 15.27 1.07 5.88
C GLY A 151 14.88 -0.26 5.23
N ALA A 152 15.60 -1.34 5.51
CA ALA A 152 15.28 -2.68 5.02
C ALA A 152 13.93 -3.18 5.56
N LEU A 153 13.71 -3.08 6.87
CA LEU A 153 12.47 -3.47 7.54
C LEU A 153 11.27 -2.66 7.05
N ARG A 154 11.44 -1.34 6.88
CA ARG A 154 10.42 -0.46 6.30
C ARG A 154 10.06 -0.89 4.86
N THR A 155 11.05 -1.30 4.08
CA THR A 155 10.83 -1.80 2.72
C THR A 155 10.05 -3.11 2.73
N LEU A 156 10.29 -4.02 3.68
CA LEU A 156 9.45 -5.20 3.88
C LEU A 156 8.00 -4.83 4.20
N VAL A 157 7.75 -3.84 5.06
CA VAL A 157 6.38 -3.34 5.32
C VAL A 157 5.72 -2.89 4.02
N LYS A 158 6.42 -2.13 3.18
CA LYS A 158 5.89 -1.68 1.87
C LYS A 158 5.53 -2.87 0.97
N TRP A 159 6.45 -3.82 0.81
CA TRP A 159 6.24 -4.95 -0.09
C TRP A 159 5.10 -5.87 0.34
N GLU A 160 4.91 -6.06 1.65
CA GLU A 160 3.72 -6.76 2.15
C GLU A 160 2.42 -6.02 1.80
N GLN A 161 2.43 -4.69 1.87
CA GLN A 161 1.25 -3.88 1.55
C GLN A 161 0.88 -3.90 0.06
N PHE A 162 1.82 -4.10 -0.86
CA PHE A 162 1.47 -4.34 -2.28
C PHE A 162 0.60 -5.57 -2.49
N ARG A 163 0.59 -6.51 -1.55
CA ARG A 163 -0.28 -7.69 -1.55
C ARG A 163 -1.37 -7.63 -0.48
N TYR A 164 -1.55 -6.46 0.12
CA TYR A 164 -2.46 -6.21 1.22
C TYR A 164 -2.19 -7.11 2.45
N GLY A 165 -0.99 -7.67 2.55
CA GLY A 165 -0.58 -8.54 3.65
C GLY A 165 -0.35 -7.74 4.94
N PRO A 166 -0.42 -8.38 6.11
CA PRO A 166 0.01 -7.73 7.33
C PRO A 166 1.54 -7.61 7.28
N PRO A 167 2.14 -6.49 7.71
CA PRO A 167 3.55 -6.55 8.06
C PRO A 167 3.74 -7.63 9.14
N PRO A 168 4.73 -8.53 9.01
CA PRO A 168 5.00 -9.54 10.02
C PRO A 168 5.16 -8.87 11.40
N LYS A 169 4.54 -9.44 12.44
CA LYS A 169 4.54 -8.85 13.79
C LYS A 169 5.95 -8.49 14.27
N GLU A 170 6.92 -9.34 13.94
CA GLU A 170 8.32 -9.14 14.31
C GLU A 170 8.96 -7.89 13.68
N VAL A 171 8.50 -7.45 12.51
CA VAL A 171 9.11 -6.30 11.80
C VAL A 171 9.02 -5.03 12.65
N TRP A 172 7.88 -4.77 13.28
CA TRP A 172 7.72 -3.59 14.15
C TRP A 172 8.56 -3.66 15.42
N ARG A 173 8.74 -4.86 15.98
CA ARG A 173 9.62 -5.06 17.14
C ARG A 173 11.07 -4.76 16.76
N ARG A 174 11.53 -5.29 15.62
CA ARG A 174 12.88 -5.08 15.08
C ARG A 174 13.14 -3.60 14.76
N LEU A 175 12.17 -2.92 14.13
CA LEU A 175 12.22 -1.48 13.88
C LEU A 175 12.41 -0.70 15.19
N GLY A 176 11.60 -0.99 16.20
CA GLY A 176 11.66 -0.30 17.49
C GLY A 176 12.97 -0.56 18.25
N GLN A 177 13.46 -1.81 18.25
CA GLN A 177 14.75 -2.16 18.86
C GLN A 177 15.93 -1.45 18.20
N ALA A 178 15.95 -1.38 16.87
CA ALA A 178 17.00 -0.67 16.15
C ALA A 178 16.99 0.84 16.47
N LEU A 179 15.81 1.46 16.54
CA LEU A 179 15.71 2.87 16.92
C LEU A 179 16.16 3.10 18.37
N LEU A 180 15.70 2.29 19.32
CA LEU A 180 16.09 2.36 20.72
C LEU A 180 17.62 2.22 20.91
N ALA A 181 18.28 1.37 20.12
CA ALA A 181 19.74 1.24 20.16
C ALA A 181 20.45 2.55 19.83
N THR A 182 19.96 3.30 18.83
CA THR A 182 20.52 4.61 18.47
C THR A 182 20.16 5.72 19.46
N GLU A 183 18.95 5.68 20.03
CA GLU A 183 18.52 6.65 21.05
C GLU A 183 19.35 6.52 22.34
N ALA A 184 19.72 5.30 22.72
CA ALA A 184 20.52 5.03 23.92
C ALA A 184 21.90 5.72 23.92
N VAL A 185 22.41 6.12 22.74
CA VAL A 185 23.68 6.86 22.60
C VAL A 185 23.53 8.23 21.94
N GLY A 186 22.29 8.70 21.74
CA GLY A 186 21.98 10.04 21.25
C GLY A 186 22.26 10.28 19.75
N VAL A 187 22.18 9.24 18.91
CA VAL A 187 22.53 9.32 17.47
C VAL A 187 21.39 8.98 16.52
N SER A 188 20.16 8.84 17.02
CA SER A 188 19.00 8.41 16.20
C SER A 188 18.70 9.33 15.02
N ALA A 189 18.92 10.64 15.17
CA ALA A 189 18.72 11.64 14.14
C ALA A 189 19.97 11.93 13.28
N GLN A 190 21.11 11.28 13.55
CA GLN A 190 22.36 11.53 12.82
C GLN A 190 22.22 11.06 11.35
N PRO A 191 22.37 11.94 10.35
CA PRO A 191 22.31 11.55 8.95
C PRO A 191 23.49 10.67 8.55
N VAL A 192 23.21 9.69 7.70
CA VAL A 192 24.16 8.73 7.12
C VAL A 192 23.94 8.70 5.61
N ALA A 193 25.05 8.77 4.85
CA ALA A 193 25.03 8.53 3.42
C ALA A 193 24.91 7.02 3.15
N THR A 194 23.72 6.58 2.74
CA THR A 194 23.43 5.16 2.46
C THR A 194 23.50 4.82 0.96
N GLY A 195 24.13 5.71 0.17
CA GLY A 195 24.29 5.53 -1.26
C GLY A 195 22.96 5.51 -2.03
N VAL A 196 22.90 4.67 -3.06
CA VAL A 196 21.76 4.57 -3.99
C VAL A 196 20.55 3.88 -3.34
N LEU A 197 20.75 3.18 -2.22
CA LEU A 197 19.73 2.35 -1.61
C LEU A 197 18.65 3.16 -0.86
N LEU A 198 19.06 4.08 0.03
CA LEU A 198 18.12 4.92 0.81
C LEU A 198 18.45 6.44 0.74
N GLY A 199 19.56 6.83 0.11
CA GLY A 199 20.03 8.22 0.06
C GLY A 199 20.66 8.71 1.37
N ASN A 200 20.66 10.02 1.61
CA ASN A 200 21.11 10.59 2.88
C ASN A 200 19.94 10.61 3.87
N THR A 201 19.99 9.79 4.91
CA THR A 201 18.86 9.60 5.85
C THR A 201 19.37 9.20 7.24
N SER A 202 18.48 9.05 8.21
CA SER A 202 18.82 8.63 9.58
C SER A 202 17.89 7.51 10.05
N ALA A 203 18.27 6.83 11.13
CA ALA A 203 17.44 5.82 11.78
C ALA A 203 16.05 6.38 12.15
N LEU A 204 16.01 7.58 12.74
CA LEU A 204 14.76 8.27 13.08
C LEU A 204 13.95 8.64 11.83
N THR A 205 14.61 9.12 10.77
CA THR A 205 13.94 9.48 9.50
C THR A 205 13.27 8.27 8.86
N GLU A 206 13.98 7.15 8.70
CA GLU A 206 13.41 5.93 8.14
C GLU A 206 12.30 5.34 9.02
N TYR A 207 12.44 5.43 10.34
CA TYR A 207 11.40 4.99 11.27
C TYR A 207 10.12 5.83 11.12
N ARG A 208 10.25 7.17 11.03
CA ARG A 208 9.12 8.08 10.81
C ARG A 208 8.39 7.78 9.50
N LYS A 209 9.13 7.47 8.41
CA LYS A 209 8.53 7.04 7.15
C LYS A 209 7.65 5.81 7.35
N ALA A 210 8.13 4.79 8.07
CA ALA A 210 7.35 3.58 8.36
C ALA A 210 6.06 3.89 9.13
N VAL A 211 6.14 4.76 10.15
CA VAL A 211 5.00 5.16 10.98
C VAL A 211 3.93 5.87 10.15
N ILE A 212 4.33 6.88 9.37
CA ILE A 212 3.39 7.69 8.59
C ILE A 212 2.80 6.87 7.44
N PHE A 213 3.60 6.02 6.81
CA PHE A 213 3.12 5.06 5.80
C PHE A 213 2.03 4.14 6.37
N GLN A 214 2.20 3.64 7.59
CA GLN A 214 1.17 2.83 8.25
C GLN A 214 -0.07 3.65 8.63
N ALA A 215 0.11 4.88 9.13
CA ALA A 215 -1.00 5.79 9.47
C ALA A 215 -1.85 6.17 8.25
N ALA A 216 -1.24 6.23 7.07
CA ALA A 216 -1.90 6.53 5.80
C ALA A 216 -2.86 5.43 5.31
N SER A 217 -2.96 4.26 5.95
CA SER A 217 -3.92 3.19 5.60
C SER A 217 -3.85 2.74 4.13
N MET A 218 -2.71 2.15 3.75
CA MET A 218 -2.42 1.70 2.39
C MET A 218 -3.33 0.56 1.87
N ASP A 219 -4.12 -0.07 2.75
CA ASP A 219 -5.08 -1.13 2.42
C ASP A 219 -6.29 -0.65 1.59
N SER A 220 -6.33 0.65 1.27
CA SER A 220 -7.30 1.33 0.41
C SER A 220 -6.71 1.85 -0.90
N LEU A 221 -5.47 1.48 -1.24
CA LEU A 221 -4.77 1.94 -2.44
C LEU A 221 -4.31 0.76 -3.30
N LEU A 222 -4.28 0.95 -4.62
CA LEU A 222 -3.64 0.01 -5.55
C LEU A 222 -2.10 0.02 -5.40
N PRO A 223 -1.37 -1.02 -5.83
CA PRO A 223 0.09 -1.08 -5.67
C PRO A 223 0.86 0.14 -6.18
N MET A 224 0.51 0.66 -7.37
CA MET A 224 1.12 1.90 -7.89
C MET A 224 0.78 3.12 -7.03
N GLU A 225 -0.45 3.20 -6.53
CA GLU A 225 -0.88 4.28 -5.64
C GLU A 225 -0.17 4.22 -4.29
N ILE A 226 0.15 3.01 -3.79
CA ILE A 226 0.98 2.81 -2.59
C ILE A 226 2.40 3.34 -2.79
N GLU A 227 3.02 3.07 -3.96
CA GLU A 227 4.36 3.61 -4.29
C GLU A 227 4.33 5.14 -4.32
N LEU A 228 3.36 5.73 -5.03
CA LEU A 228 3.20 7.19 -5.09
C LEU A 228 2.92 7.80 -3.71
N ALA A 229 2.12 7.12 -2.88
CA ALA A 229 1.84 7.55 -1.52
C ALA A 229 3.12 7.60 -0.66
N GLU A 230 4.02 6.62 -0.81
CA GLU A 230 5.33 6.62 -0.15
C GLU A 230 6.21 7.79 -0.60
N CYS A 231 6.23 8.11 -1.90
CA CYS A 231 6.96 9.27 -2.44
C CYS A 231 6.47 10.58 -1.80
N PHE A 232 5.14 10.79 -1.76
CA PHE A 232 4.57 11.97 -1.11
C PHE A 232 4.85 12.01 0.40
N VAL A 233 4.69 10.88 1.11
CA VAL A 233 5.02 10.79 2.54
C VAL A 233 6.48 11.14 2.78
N SER A 234 7.39 10.65 1.94
CA SER A 234 8.82 10.94 2.03
C SER A 234 9.13 12.42 1.79
N HIS A 235 8.48 13.05 0.81
CA HIS A 235 8.64 14.47 0.52
C HIS A 235 8.14 15.36 1.67
N PHE A 236 6.96 15.07 2.24
CA PHE A 236 6.37 15.88 3.32
C PHE A 236 6.85 15.49 4.73
N LEU A 237 7.74 14.50 4.85
CA LEU A 237 8.16 13.88 6.11
C LEU A 237 8.54 14.89 7.21
N ALA A 238 9.32 15.90 6.85
CA ALA A 238 9.81 16.92 7.77
C ALA A 238 8.71 17.83 8.32
N SER A 239 7.52 17.84 7.72
CA SER A 239 6.38 18.66 8.13
C SER A 239 5.40 17.92 9.05
N PHE A 240 5.64 16.64 9.31
CA PHE A 240 4.91 15.83 10.29
C PHE A 240 5.69 15.76 11.60
N ASP A 241 5.01 15.78 12.74
CA ASP A 241 5.69 15.72 14.02
C ASP A 241 5.65 14.31 14.60
N PHE A 242 6.76 13.94 15.25
CA PHE A 242 6.95 12.68 15.92
C PHE A 242 7.47 12.98 17.33
N LEU A 243 6.62 12.72 18.33
CA LEU A 243 6.77 13.21 19.69
C LEU A 243 7.00 12.04 20.66
N ASP A 244 7.65 12.31 21.78
CA ASP A 244 7.77 11.42 22.94
C ASP A 244 6.72 11.74 24.03
N THR A 245 5.97 12.81 23.87
CA THR A 245 4.85 13.21 24.73
C THR A 245 3.51 13.10 24.02
N ALA A 246 2.45 12.78 24.77
CA ALA A 246 1.08 12.79 24.26
C ALA A 246 0.49 14.20 24.31
N GLU A 247 0.09 14.74 23.16
CA GLU A 247 -0.60 16.02 23.03
C GLU A 247 -2.01 15.84 22.44
N HIS A 248 -2.91 16.82 22.64
CA HIS A 248 -4.31 16.72 22.25
C HIS A 248 -4.55 16.55 20.74
N ASP A 249 -3.57 16.92 19.91
CA ASP A 249 -3.60 16.84 18.45
C ASP A 249 -2.82 15.63 17.91
N CYS A 250 -2.30 14.77 18.80
CA CYS A 250 -1.78 13.46 18.42
C CYS A 250 -2.90 12.55 17.91
N VAL A 251 -2.66 11.94 16.77
CA VAL A 251 -3.65 11.12 16.06
C VAL A 251 -3.32 9.63 16.18
N TYR A 252 -2.03 9.30 16.19
CA TYR A 252 -1.55 7.92 16.32
C TYR A 252 -0.50 7.82 17.42
N TRP A 253 -0.38 6.62 17.99
CA TRP A 253 0.65 6.29 18.98
C TRP A 253 1.19 4.88 18.74
N LEU A 254 2.36 4.59 19.31
CA LEU A 254 2.95 3.26 19.38
C LEU A 254 3.92 3.16 20.56
N ASP A 255 4.37 1.94 20.85
CA ASP A 255 5.45 1.67 21.79
C ASP A 255 6.58 0.89 21.09
N LEU A 256 7.79 1.44 21.12
CA LEU A 256 8.98 0.87 20.47
C LEU A 256 9.35 -0.53 20.99
N ARG A 257 8.85 -0.95 22.16
CA ARG A 257 9.13 -2.29 22.75
C ARG A 257 8.11 -3.35 22.40
N VAL A 258 6.87 -2.97 22.12
CA VAL A 258 5.74 -3.92 21.98
C VAL A 258 5.71 -4.57 20.60
N GLY A 259 6.31 -3.93 19.59
CA GLY A 259 6.35 -4.47 18.23
C GLY A 259 4.99 -4.46 17.53
N GLN A 260 4.17 -3.45 17.81
CA GLN A 260 2.91 -3.22 17.11
C GLN A 260 3.02 -2.05 16.13
N PRO A 261 2.26 -2.08 15.01
CA PRO A 261 2.13 -0.89 14.16
C PRO A 261 1.49 0.28 14.93
N PRO A 262 1.68 1.52 14.46
CA PRO A 262 0.94 2.68 14.95
C PRO A 262 -0.56 2.45 15.01
N GLN A 263 -1.16 2.80 16.16
CA GLN A 263 -2.58 2.68 16.42
C GLN A 263 -3.19 4.07 16.59
N ARG A 264 -4.48 4.20 16.25
CA ARG A 264 -5.20 5.44 16.50
C ARG A 264 -5.22 5.74 18.00
N LEU A 265 -4.90 6.98 18.36
CA LEU A 265 -4.98 7.47 19.72
C LEU A 265 -6.44 7.79 20.05
N ALA A 266 -7.18 6.81 20.54
CA ALA A 266 -8.59 6.98 20.91
C ALA A 266 -8.77 7.62 22.29
N LYS A 267 -7.80 7.42 23.19
CA LYS A 267 -7.77 7.95 24.56
C LYS A 267 -6.33 8.31 24.91
N MET A 268 -6.16 9.35 25.72
CA MET A 268 -4.85 9.68 26.26
C MET A 268 -4.35 8.56 27.18
N PRO A 269 -3.06 8.20 27.12
CA PRO A 269 -2.49 7.25 28.05
C PRO A 269 -2.54 7.82 29.48
N GLU A 270 -2.93 6.99 30.44
CA GLU A 270 -2.92 7.38 31.86
C GLU A 270 -1.49 7.59 32.38
N GLN A 271 -0.52 6.84 31.82
CA GLN A 271 0.89 6.93 32.15
C GLN A 271 1.73 6.88 30.88
N LEU A 272 2.70 7.79 30.77
CA LEU A 272 3.66 7.83 29.67
C LEU A 272 4.85 6.93 29.97
N THR A 273 5.27 6.14 28.98
CA THR A 273 6.53 5.39 29.04
C THR A 273 7.57 6.03 28.11
N PRO A 274 8.88 5.98 28.43
CA PRO A 274 9.93 6.57 27.57
C PRO A 274 10.02 5.96 26.16
N THR A 275 9.39 4.81 25.92
CA THR A 275 9.36 4.11 24.63
C THR A 275 8.09 4.35 23.84
N GLN A 276 7.15 5.11 24.37
CA GLN A 276 5.99 5.56 23.61
C GLN A 276 6.37 6.69 22.65
N ARG A 277 5.79 6.64 21.46
CA ARG A 277 5.90 7.69 20.45
C ARG A 277 4.53 8.05 19.93
N PHE A 278 4.35 9.32 19.62
CA PHE A 278 3.11 9.88 19.13
C PHE A 278 3.35 10.56 17.79
N TYR A 279 2.36 10.46 16.92
CA TYR A 279 2.35 11.13 15.63
C TYR A 279 1.21 12.13 15.59
N ARG A 280 1.52 13.34 15.11
CA ARG A 280 0.51 14.32 14.71
C ARG A 280 0.78 14.85 13.30
N PRO A 281 -0.27 15.27 12.57
CA PRO A 281 -0.13 15.77 11.20
C PRO A 281 0.77 17.00 11.02
N GLY A 282 0.90 17.84 12.06
CA GLY A 282 1.67 19.09 11.97
C GLY A 282 1.25 19.95 10.77
N ALA A 283 2.23 20.58 10.11
CA ALA A 283 2.03 21.32 8.87
C ALA A 283 1.87 20.42 7.62
N GLY A 284 2.20 19.13 7.74
CA GLY A 284 2.22 18.18 6.63
C GLY A 284 0.89 18.05 5.90
N HIS A 285 -0.22 17.93 6.65
CA HIS A 285 -1.56 17.87 6.05
C HIS A 285 -1.89 19.10 5.19
N GLY A 286 -1.58 20.30 5.70
CA GLY A 286 -1.83 21.56 4.97
C GLY A 286 -1.03 21.66 3.67
N LYS A 287 0.21 21.16 3.65
CA LYS A 287 1.06 21.14 2.46
C LYS A 287 0.56 20.15 1.40
N ILE A 288 0.14 18.95 1.79
CA ILE A 288 -0.47 17.98 0.87
C ILE A 288 -1.75 18.57 0.25
N LEU A 289 -2.59 19.21 1.08
CA LEU A 289 -3.82 19.85 0.62
C LEU A 289 -3.55 21.01 -0.36
N ALA A 290 -2.46 21.76 -0.18
CA ALA A 290 -2.05 22.81 -1.11
C ALA A 290 -1.70 22.24 -2.49
N VAL A 291 -0.90 21.16 -2.54
CA VAL A 291 -0.57 20.48 -3.81
C VAL A 291 -1.81 19.90 -4.47
N LEU A 292 -2.69 19.24 -3.71
CA LEU A 292 -3.96 18.72 -4.24
C LEU A 292 -4.79 19.83 -4.90
N ARG A 293 -4.97 20.97 -4.24
CA ARG A 293 -5.77 22.09 -4.76
C ARG A 293 -5.15 22.73 -6.00
N ASP A 294 -3.83 22.76 -6.09
CA ASP A 294 -3.14 23.31 -7.25
C ASP A 294 -3.32 22.41 -8.48
N LEU A 295 -3.12 21.11 -8.31
CA LEU A 295 -3.35 20.11 -9.36
C LEU A 295 -4.82 20.08 -9.82
N GLU A 296 -5.78 20.25 -8.90
CA GLU A 296 -7.21 20.34 -9.25
C GLU A 296 -7.56 21.58 -10.07
N ARG A 297 -6.74 22.63 -10.05
CA ARG A 297 -6.88 23.84 -10.88
C ARG A 297 -6.12 23.77 -12.20
N GLY A 298 -5.48 22.64 -12.50
CA GLY A 298 -4.66 22.45 -13.69
C GLY A 298 -3.21 22.89 -13.54
N GLY A 299 -2.73 23.05 -12.30
CA GLY A 299 -1.30 23.24 -12.03
C GLY A 299 -0.48 21.98 -12.31
N ASP A 300 0.83 22.16 -12.39
CA ASP A 300 1.81 21.07 -12.56
C ASP A 300 2.28 20.53 -11.20
N VAL A 301 2.87 19.34 -11.21
CA VAL A 301 3.49 18.77 -10.01
C VAL A 301 4.73 19.60 -9.64
N PRO A 302 4.87 20.08 -8.38
CA PRO A 302 6.05 20.81 -7.97
C PRO A 302 7.35 20.02 -8.22
N PRO A 303 8.38 20.61 -8.84
CA PRO A 303 9.57 19.90 -9.30
C PRO A 303 10.41 19.28 -8.18
N GLU A 304 10.28 19.78 -6.94
CA GLU A 304 10.91 19.24 -5.74
C GLU A 304 10.30 17.91 -5.24
N ILE A 305 9.12 17.52 -5.75
CA ILE A 305 8.49 16.25 -5.42
C ILE A 305 9.06 15.16 -6.32
N ASN A 306 9.98 14.38 -5.78
CA ASN A 306 10.54 13.22 -6.49
C ASN A 306 9.57 12.03 -6.45
N LEU A 307 8.87 11.80 -7.56
CA LEU A 307 7.98 10.65 -7.76
C LEU A 307 8.67 9.43 -8.36
N GLY A 308 9.98 9.51 -8.67
CA GLY A 308 10.71 8.43 -9.37
C GLY A 308 10.38 8.29 -10.86
N GLY A 309 9.51 9.14 -11.40
CA GLY A 309 9.08 9.14 -12.79
C GLY A 309 8.08 10.26 -13.08
N GLN A 310 7.63 10.36 -14.33
CA GLN A 310 6.55 11.26 -14.72
C GLN A 310 5.21 10.53 -14.67
N TYR A 311 4.22 11.14 -14.01
CA TYR A 311 2.90 10.57 -13.85
C TYR A 311 1.83 11.58 -14.27
N PRO A 312 0.79 11.15 -15.00
CA PRO A 312 -0.35 12.01 -15.29
C PRO A 312 -1.02 12.50 -14.01
N VAL A 313 -1.44 13.76 -13.97
CA VAL A 313 -2.14 14.36 -12.80
C VAL A 313 -3.34 13.53 -12.37
N LYS A 314 -4.10 12.97 -13.32
CA LYS A 314 -5.23 12.07 -13.04
C LYS A 314 -4.88 10.84 -12.19
N THR A 315 -3.64 10.37 -12.23
CA THR A 315 -3.12 9.26 -11.42
C THR A 315 -2.71 9.73 -10.02
N LEU A 316 -2.32 10.99 -9.87
CA LEU A 316 -1.86 11.57 -8.61
C LEU A 316 -3.01 12.04 -7.71
N LEU A 317 -4.09 12.55 -8.30
CA LEU A 317 -5.24 13.09 -7.56
C LEU A 317 -5.86 12.08 -6.57
N PRO A 318 -6.12 10.80 -6.93
CA PRO A 318 -6.66 9.82 -5.98
C PRO A 318 -5.73 9.60 -4.77
N VAL A 319 -4.42 9.52 -5.02
CA VAL A 319 -3.40 9.33 -3.98
C VAL A 319 -3.37 10.51 -3.02
N LEU A 320 -3.33 11.74 -3.54
CA LEU A 320 -3.32 12.96 -2.73
C LEU A 320 -4.61 13.14 -1.93
N ARG A 321 -5.77 12.85 -2.53
CA ARG A 321 -7.07 12.86 -1.82
C ARG A 321 -7.09 11.85 -0.67
N HIS A 322 -6.57 10.65 -0.91
CA HIS A 322 -6.43 9.62 0.12
C HIS A 322 -5.50 10.07 1.26
N LEU A 323 -4.32 10.60 0.93
CA LEU A 323 -3.39 11.11 1.94
C LEU A 323 -3.96 12.29 2.73
N CYS A 324 -4.64 13.24 2.07
CA CYS A 324 -5.35 14.32 2.74
C CYS A 324 -6.37 13.78 3.74
N ALA A 325 -7.14 12.76 3.36
CA ALA A 325 -8.12 12.16 4.27
C ALA A 325 -7.45 11.46 5.46
N TYR A 326 -6.49 10.57 5.22
CA TYR A 326 -5.95 9.69 6.26
C TYR A 326 -4.86 10.30 7.14
N LEU A 327 -4.19 11.36 6.67
CA LEU A 327 -3.20 12.11 7.43
C LEU A 327 -3.77 13.46 7.95
N ALA A 328 -5.09 13.64 7.94
CA ALA A 328 -5.75 14.79 8.54
C ALA A 328 -5.68 14.80 10.08
N PRO A 329 -5.86 15.96 10.73
CA PRO A 329 -6.05 16.05 12.20
C PRO A 329 -7.21 15.20 12.71
N VAL A 330 -8.24 15.02 11.89
CA VAL A 330 -9.37 14.13 12.17
C VAL A 330 -9.51 13.16 11.01
N PRO A 331 -8.74 12.05 10.98
CA PRO A 331 -8.84 11.08 9.89
C PRO A 331 -10.18 10.33 9.93
N PRO A 332 -10.64 9.76 8.81
CA PRO A 332 -11.96 9.13 8.68
C PRO A 332 -12.34 8.27 9.88
N GLN A 333 -13.44 8.64 10.52
CA GLN A 333 -14.04 7.89 11.62
C GLN A 333 -15.21 7.07 11.10
N ARG A 334 -15.47 5.95 11.78
CA ARG A 334 -16.61 5.11 11.47
C ARG A 334 -17.89 5.89 11.76
N ARG A 335 -18.72 6.10 10.74
CA ARG A 335 -20.00 6.85 10.85
C ARG A 335 -21.18 6.02 11.35
N HIS A 336 -21.10 4.70 11.17
CA HIS A 336 -22.17 3.77 11.52
C HIS A 336 -21.61 2.58 12.25
N ASP A 337 -22.31 2.17 13.31
CA ASP A 337 -21.97 0.96 14.03
C ASP A 337 -22.05 -0.27 13.12
N ARG A 338 -21.13 -1.20 13.37
CA ARG A 338 -21.07 -2.48 12.67
C ARG A 338 -21.59 -3.56 13.59
N HIS A 339 -22.62 -4.26 13.12
CA HIS A 339 -23.19 -5.40 13.79
C HIS A 339 -22.58 -6.66 13.21
N ARG A 340 -22.05 -7.53 14.06
CA ARG A 340 -21.55 -8.84 13.62
C ARG A 340 -22.73 -9.70 13.20
N VAL A 341 -22.57 -10.33 12.04
CA VAL A 341 -23.59 -11.21 11.45
C VAL A 341 -22.92 -12.44 10.84
N ARG A 342 -23.70 -13.46 10.53
CA ARG A 342 -23.26 -14.62 9.75
C ARG A 342 -24.30 -14.91 8.68
N HIS A 343 -24.36 -14.03 7.68
CA HIS A 343 -25.28 -14.17 6.56
C HIS A 343 -24.49 -14.39 5.27
N GLN A 344 -25.11 -15.12 4.34
CA GLN A 344 -24.62 -15.22 2.98
C GLN A 344 -25.03 -13.98 2.18
N MET A 345 -24.28 -13.69 1.13
CA MET A 345 -24.56 -12.62 0.18
C MET A 345 -24.17 -13.12 -1.21
N GLN A 346 -25.07 -12.97 -2.18
CA GLN A 346 -24.76 -13.21 -3.58
C GLN A 346 -23.98 -12.02 -4.13
N VAL A 347 -22.95 -12.29 -4.92
CA VAL A 347 -22.02 -11.29 -5.43
C VAL A 347 -21.78 -11.50 -6.91
N LEU A 348 -21.97 -10.43 -7.67
CA LEU A 348 -21.60 -10.34 -9.08
C LEU A 348 -20.60 -9.19 -9.24
N HIS A 349 -19.52 -9.43 -9.98
CA HIS A 349 -18.45 -8.44 -10.12
C HIS A 349 -18.54 -7.67 -11.44
N GLY A 350 -18.12 -6.41 -11.37
CA GLY A 350 -17.90 -5.55 -12.52
C GLY A 350 -19.14 -4.85 -13.08
N LEU A 351 -18.90 -3.87 -13.95
CA LEU A 351 -19.94 -2.99 -14.51
C LEU A 351 -20.95 -3.75 -15.35
N VAL A 352 -20.51 -4.68 -16.21
CA VAL A 352 -21.39 -5.44 -17.11
C VAL A 352 -22.42 -6.25 -16.32
N ASN A 353 -21.98 -7.06 -15.34
CA ASN A 353 -22.90 -7.85 -14.53
C ASN A 353 -23.81 -6.97 -13.68
N SER A 354 -23.28 -5.85 -13.17
CA SER A 354 -24.07 -4.87 -12.43
C SER A 354 -25.17 -4.27 -13.32
N PHE A 355 -24.86 -3.91 -14.56
CA PHE A 355 -25.82 -3.38 -15.54
C PHE A 355 -26.96 -4.35 -15.82
N VAL A 356 -26.65 -5.63 -16.08
CA VAL A 356 -27.66 -6.66 -16.34
C VAL A 356 -28.64 -6.79 -15.17
N VAL A 357 -28.13 -6.85 -13.93
CA VAL A 357 -28.95 -7.03 -12.74
C VAL A 357 -29.87 -5.84 -12.43
N PHE A 358 -29.41 -4.61 -12.71
CA PHE A 358 -30.19 -3.40 -12.50
C PHE A 358 -31.06 -2.99 -13.70
N SER A 359 -31.01 -3.74 -14.81
CA SER A 359 -31.88 -3.53 -15.97
C SER A 359 -33.30 -4.02 -15.68
N LYS A 360 -34.29 -3.23 -16.13
CA LYS A 360 -35.72 -3.56 -16.02
C LYS A 360 -36.07 -4.83 -16.81
N GLU A 361 -35.34 -5.13 -17.88
CA GLU A 361 -35.57 -6.30 -18.74
C GLU A 361 -35.36 -7.62 -18.00
N PHE A 362 -34.48 -7.64 -16.99
CA PHE A 362 -34.16 -8.84 -16.22
C PHE A 362 -34.84 -8.88 -14.86
N GLY A 363 -35.57 -7.82 -14.45
CA GLY A 363 -36.38 -7.81 -13.23
C GLY A 363 -35.63 -8.18 -11.94
N GLY A 364 -34.32 -7.90 -11.88
CA GLY A 364 -33.45 -8.33 -10.77
C GLY A 364 -33.15 -9.84 -10.72
N GLN A 365 -33.58 -10.61 -11.71
CA GLN A 365 -33.28 -12.03 -11.84
C GLN A 365 -31.89 -12.23 -12.44
N SER A 366 -31.09 -13.09 -11.81
CA SER A 366 -29.75 -13.48 -12.25
C SER A 366 -29.78 -14.48 -13.42
N LEU A 367 -30.75 -14.38 -14.35
CA LEU A 367 -30.94 -15.36 -15.42
C LEU A 367 -29.71 -15.45 -16.32
N GLY A 368 -28.98 -16.57 -16.22
CA GLY A 368 -27.73 -16.82 -16.97
C GLY A 368 -26.45 -16.29 -16.30
N LEU A 369 -26.56 -15.55 -15.20
CA LEU A 369 -25.42 -15.12 -14.40
C LEU A 369 -25.15 -16.11 -13.25
N GLN A 370 -23.88 -16.36 -12.94
CA GLN A 370 -23.46 -17.22 -11.84
C GLN A 370 -22.88 -16.36 -10.70
N PRO A 371 -23.70 -15.96 -9.72
CA PRO A 371 -23.21 -15.18 -8.58
C PRO A 371 -22.37 -16.05 -7.65
N ASP A 372 -21.34 -15.45 -7.07
CA ASP A 372 -20.57 -16.04 -5.98
C ASP A 372 -21.33 -15.88 -4.66
N SER A 373 -21.30 -16.91 -3.80
CA SER A 373 -21.84 -16.82 -2.43
C SER A 373 -20.74 -16.47 -1.45
N TRP A 374 -20.82 -15.30 -0.83
CA TRP A 374 -19.84 -14.82 0.14
C TRP A 374 -20.41 -14.74 1.56
N GLN A 375 -19.57 -15.02 2.56
CA GLN A 375 -19.95 -14.91 3.96
C GLN A 375 -19.67 -13.51 4.52
N VAL A 376 -20.73 -12.84 4.96
CA VAL A 376 -20.64 -11.55 5.65
C VAL A 376 -20.32 -11.77 7.13
N ASP A 377 -19.27 -11.12 7.62
CA ASP A 377 -18.85 -11.13 9.03
C ASP A 377 -19.48 -9.98 9.82
N ASN A 378 -19.68 -8.83 9.18
CA ASN A 378 -20.33 -7.69 9.81
C ASN A 378 -20.99 -6.74 8.79
N VAL A 379 -22.00 -6.00 9.23
CA VAL A 379 -22.78 -5.07 8.41
C VAL A 379 -22.99 -3.74 9.13
N SER A 380 -23.09 -2.67 8.35
CA SER A 380 -23.49 -1.33 8.81
C SER A 380 -24.39 -0.68 7.76
N ARG A 381 -25.00 0.48 8.09
CA ARG A 381 -25.69 1.30 7.09
C ARG A 381 -24.80 1.75 5.92
N GLY A 382 -23.48 1.74 6.08
CA GLY A 382 -22.54 2.16 5.04
C GLY A 382 -21.96 1.02 4.18
N GLY A 383 -22.27 -0.24 4.49
CA GLY A 383 -21.74 -1.39 3.75
C GLY A 383 -21.34 -2.56 4.64
N PHE A 384 -20.48 -3.43 4.10
CA PHE A 384 -20.25 -4.79 4.57
C PHE A 384 -18.78 -5.05 4.92
N GLY A 385 -18.57 -6.02 5.81
CA GLY A 385 -17.28 -6.68 6.04
C GLY A 385 -17.42 -8.16 5.68
N VAL A 386 -16.61 -8.62 4.73
CA VAL A 386 -16.62 -10.00 4.24
C VAL A 386 -15.29 -10.66 4.59
N VAL A 387 -15.34 -11.97 4.86
CA VAL A 387 -14.14 -12.79 5.06
C VAL A 387 -14.14 -13.91 4.02
N LEU A 388 -13.06 -14.01 3.24
CA LEU A 388 -12.85 -15.04 2.23
C LEU A 388 -11.55 -15.79 2.51
N ASN A 389 -11.57 -17.12 2.44
CA ASN A 389 -10.35 -17.93 2.54
C ASN A 389 -9.57 -17.95 1.21
N GLU A 390 -10.31 -17.95 0.10
CA GLU A 390 -9.77 -17.98 -1.25
C GLU A 390 -10.41 -16.85 -2.07
N PRO A 391 -9.98 -15.58 -1.86
CA PRO A 391 -10.48 -14.47 -2.65
C PRO A 391 -10.20 -14.69 -4.15
N PRO A 392 -11.15 -14.36 -5.05
CA PRO A 392 -10.94 -14.43 -6.50
C PRO A 392 -9.73 -13.59 -6.91
N LYS A 393 -8.70 -14.23 -7.45
CA LYS A 393 -7.39 -13.58 -7.64
C LYS A 393 -7.31 -12.70 -8.90
N ASP A 394 -8.19 -12.95 -9.86
CA ASP A 394 -8.09 -12.33 -11.19
C ASP A 394 -8.75 -10.95 -11.26
N TRP A 395 -9.73 -10.70 -10.39
CA TRP A 395 -10.53 -9.48 -10.43
C TRP A 395 -10.70 -8.78 -9.07
N LEU A 396 -10.58 -9.48 -7.94
CA LEU A 396 -10.85 -8.86 -6.64
C LEU A 396 -9.68 -7.99 -6.19
N ARG A 397 -9.90 -6.68 -6.15
CA ARG A 397 -8.96 -5.67 -5.70
C ARG A 397 -9.70 -4.47 -5.12
N VAL A 398 -8.97 -3.56 -4.47
CA VAL A 398 -9.51 -2.25 -4.12
C VAL A 398 -10.02 -1.56 -5.40
N GLY A 399 -11.20 -0.93 -5.29
CA GLY A 399 -11.89 -0.29 -6.40
C GLY A 399 -12.87 -1.20 -7.15
N ALA A 400 -12.85 -2.53 -6.96
CA ALA A 400 -13.73 -3.45 -7.68
C ALA A 400 -15.22 -3.15 -7.42
N LEU A 401 -16.00 -3.03 -8.51
CA LEU A 401 -17.45 -2.82 -8.46
C LEU A 401 -18.18 -4.14 -8.24
N LEU A 402 -19.21 -4.13 -7.41
CA LEU A 402 -19.99 -5.31 -7.04
C LEU A 402 -21.48 -5.00 -7.08
N ALA A 403 -22.26 -5.86 -7.72
CA ALA A 403 -23.67 -6.01 -7.40
C ALA A 403 -23.81 -7.06 -6.29
N LEU A 404 -24.54 -6.70 -5.23
CA LEU A 404 -24.63 -7.47 -3.99
C LEU A 404 -26.10 -7.74 -3.65
N GLN A 405 -26.43 -8.96 -3.25
CA GLN A 405 -27.74 -9.31 -2.73
C GLN A 405 -27.58 -10.05 -1.38
N PRO A 406 -27.74 -9.34 -0.24
CA PRO A 406 -27.71 -9.97 1.08
C PRO A 406 -28.83 -11.00 1.25
N ALA A 407 -28.57 -12.10 1.96
CA ALA A 407 -29.57 -13.12 2.24
C ALA A 407 -30.82 -12.53 2.93
N GLY A 408 -32.00 -12.90 2.43
CA GLY A 408 -33.28 -12.42 2.93
C GLY A 408 -33.74 -11.08 2.34
N GLY A 409 -32.93 -10.44 1.49
CA GLY A 409 -33.33 -9.30 0.68
C GLY A 409 -33.63 -9.71 -0.76
N GLU A 410 -34.68 -9.15 -1.35
CA GLU A 410 -34.99 -9.35 -2.78
C GLU A 410 -34.18 -8.40 -3.68
N ASN A 411 -33.79 -7.24 -3.15
CA ASN A 411 -33.15 -6.18 -3.94
C ASN A 411 -31.62 -6.33 -3.96
N TRP A 412 -31.06 -6.15 -5.16
CA TRP A 412 -29.64 -5.93 -5.35
C TRP A 412 -29.25 -4.51 -4.92
N LEU A 413 -28.02 -4.34 -4.44
CA LEU A 413 -27.41 -3.05 -4.16
C LEU A 413 -26.04 -2.98 -4.82
N LEU A 414 -25.61 -1.76 -5.15
CA LEU A 414 -24.31 -1.54 -5.76
C LEU A 414 -23.28 -1.21 -4.68
N GLY A 415 -22.14 -1.87 -4.73
CA GLY A 415 -21.04 -1.67 -3.80
C GLY A 415 -19.69 -1.58 -4.50
N CYS A 416 -18.70 -1.10 -3.75
CA CYS A 416 -17.31 -1.03 -4.18
C CYS A 416 -16.38 -1.49 -3.06
N VAL A 417 -15.36 -2.27 -3.41
CA VAL A 417 -14.31 -2.68 -2.48
C VAL A 417 -13.46 -1.47 -2.11
N ARG A 418 -13.52 -1.03 -0.86
CA ARG A 418 -12.73 0.10 -0.34
C ARG A 418 -11.50 -0.33 0.44
N ARG A 419 -11.51 -1.55 0.96
CA ARG A 419 -10.41 -2.09 1.77
C ARG A 419 -10.20 -3.54 1.45
N PHE A 420 -8.94 -3.92 1.27
CA PHE A 420 -8.53 -5.31 1.16
C PHE A 420 -7.43 -5.55 2.19
N TYR A 421 -7.58 -6.56 3.03
CA TYR A 421 -6.56 -6.98 3.97
C TYR A 421 -6.43 -8.51 3.92
N ARG A 422 -5.23 -9.00 3.61
CA ARG A 422 -4.90 -10.41 3.64
C ARG A 422 -4.34 -10.74 5.02
N GLY A 423 -4.94 -11.70 5.72
CA GLY A 423 -4.51 -12.16 7.03
C GLY A 423 -3.40 -13.21 6.96
N VAL A 424 -2.84 -13.52 8.13
CA VAL A 424 -1.74 -14.50 8.31
C VAL A 424 -2.18 -15.94 8.01
N ASN A 425 -3.45 -16.28 8.24
CA ASN A 425 -4.02 -17.63 8.07
C ASN A 425 -4.78 -17.79 6.73
N SER A 426 -4.38 -17.07 5.69
CA SER A 426 -5.07 -17.01 4.39
C SER A 426 -6.46 -16.37 4.39
N GLU A 427 -7.06 -16.08 5.56
CA GLU A 427 -8.28 -15.28 5.67
C GLU A 427 -8.07 -13.87 5.13
N SER A 428 -8.82 -13.49 4.11
CA SER A 428 -8.83 -12.14 3.54
C SER A 428 -10.07 -11.41 4.00
N ARG A 429 -9.87 -10.24 4.61
CA ARG A 429 -10.93 -9.33 5.06
C ARG A 429 -11.15 -8.25 4.02
N ILE A 430 -12.37 -8.12 3.55
CA ILE A 430 -12.75 -7.18 2.50
C ILE A 430 -13.77 -6.20 3.08
N GLY A 431 -13.46 -4.92 2.98
CA GLY A 431 -14.37 -3.84 3.34
C GLY A 431 -15.07 -3.31 2.10
N ILE A 432 -16.38 -3.52 2.03
CA ILE A 432 -17.21 -3.08 0.90
C ILE A 432 -18.06 -1.89 1.34
N GLN A 433 -18.02 -0.81 0.57
CA GLN A 433 -18.92 0.33 0.74
C GLN A 433 -20.14 0.14 -0.16
N THR A 434 -21.34 0.39 0.38
CA THR A 434 -22.55 0.53 -0.44
C THR A 434 -22.54 1.89 -1.13
N LEU A 435 -22.54 1.89 -2.46
CA LEU A 435 -22.61 3.11 -3.28
C LEU A 435 -24.04 3.64 -3.38
N SER A 436 -25.00 2.74 -3.62
CA SER A 436 -26.44 3.02 -3.63
C SER A 436 -27.24 1.74 -3.44
N ARG A 437 -28.42 1.83 -2.81
CA ARG A 437 -29.42 0.74 -2.77
C ARG A 437 -30.49 0.89 -3.85
N GLN A 438 -30.59 2.06 -4.44
CA GLN A 438 -31.51 2.37 -5.53
C GLN A 438 -30.69 2.72 -6.76
N VAL A 439 -30.70 1.80 -7.72
CA VAL A 439 -29.89 1.89 -8.93
C VAL A 439 -30.77 1.60 -10.12
N GLU A 440 -30.65 2.43 -11.16
CA GLU A 440 -31.32 2.24 -12.43
C GLU A 440 -30.28 2.09 -13.53
N ALA A 441 -30.36 1.01 -14.31
CA ALA A 441 -29.54 0.84 -15.50
C ALA A 441 -30.21 1.53 -16.70
N ALA A 442 -29.43 2.28 -17.47
CA ALA A 442 -29.90 2.98 -18.66
C ALA A 442 -28.81 3.04 -19.71
N GLU A 443 -29.19 2.99 -20.99
CA GLU A 443 -28.30 3.34 -22.08
C GLU A 443 -28.55 4.80 -22.46
N LEU A 444 -27.53 5.67 -22.32
CA LEU A 444 -27.67 7.09 -22.60
C LEU A 444 -26.86 7.48 -23.84
N THR A 445 -27.46 8.26 -24.72
CA THR A 445 -26.78 8.84 -25.89
C THR A 445 -26.33 10.26 -25.56
N PRO A 446 -25.03 10.60 -25.69
CA PRO A 446 -24.55 11.96 -25.46
C PRO A 446 -25.22 12.97 -26.38
N LEU A 447 -25.70 14.08 -25.81
CA LEU A 447 -26.17 15.26 -26.53
C LEU A 447 -24.97 16.07 -27.01
N ARG A 448 -24.53 15.90 -28.26
CA ARG A 448 -23.47 16.74 -28.85
C ARG A 448 -24.06 17.94 -29.58
N GLN A 449 -23.56 19.14 -29.28
CA GLN A 449 -23.87 20.33 -30.08
C GLN A 449 -23.08 20.29 -31.39
N GLY A 450 -23.77 20.17 -32.52
CA GLY A 450 -23.21 20.45 -33.85
C GLY A 450 -22.67 19.27 -34.68
N GLU A 451 -22.75 18.03 -34.20
CA GLU A 451 -22.40 16.84 -34.99
C GLU A 451 -23.60 15.88 -35.11
N THR A 452 -24.03 15.65 -36.34
CA THR A 452 -24.97 14.58 -36.69
C THR A 452 -24.26 13.23 -36.66
N THR A 453 -24.82 12.32 -35.85
CA THR A 453 -24.70 10.84 -35.90
C THR A 453 -23.30 10.25 -35.67
N GLY A 454 -23.11 9.58 -34.52
CA GLY A 454 -21.97 8.67 -34.33
C GLY A 454 -21.67 8.20 -32.90
N ALA A 455 -22.16 8.88 -31.85
CA ALA A 455 -21.97 8.39 -30.49
C ALA A 455 -22.97 7.27 -30.19
N GLY A 456 -22.46 6.05 -29.99
CA GLY A 456 -23.27 4.92 -29.53
C GLY A 456 -23.84 5.18 -28.13
N ALA A 457 -24.98 4.58 -27.83
CA ALA A 457 -25.53 4.64 -26.48
C ALA A 457 -24.53 4.01 -25.49
N VAL A 458 -24.39 4.63 -24.33
CA VAL A 458 -23.43 4.22 -23.30
C VAL A 458 -24.18 3.57 -22.15
N PRO A 459 -23.82 2.33 -21.74
CA PRO A 459 -24.44 1.67 -20.60
C PRO A 459 -24.02 2.36 -19.29
N ILE A 460 -24.97 2.87 -18.53
CA ILE A 460 -24.75 3.63 -17.31
C ILE A 460 -25.60 3.08 -16.17
N LEU A 461 -25.06 3.09 -14.96
CA LEU A 461 -25.84 2.93 -13.73
C LEU A 461 -26.06 4.30 -13.08
N ILE A 462 -27.32 4.65 -12.87
CA ILE A 462 -27.75 5.88 -12.22
C ILE A 462 -27.93 5.58 -10.73
N LEU A 463 -27.17 6.26 -9.87
CA LEU A 463 -27.30 6.11 -8.42
C LEU A 463 -28.39 7.06 -7.92
N LEU A 464 -29.53 6.54 -7.48
CA LEU A 464 -30.70 7.34 -7.07
C LEU A 464 -30.67 7.78 -5.60
N GLU A 465 -29.78 7.19 -4.79
CA GLU A 465 -29.63 7.50 -3.36
C GLU A 465 -28.27 8.18 -3.08
N GLY A 466 -28.21 8.99 -2.02
CA GLY A 466 -26.94 9.49 -1.45
C GLY A 466 -26.26 10.58 -2.27
N ASN A 467 -27.01 11.27 -3.13
CA ASN A 467 -26.53 12.40 -3.92
C ASN A 467 -26.68 13.73 -3.16
N LEU A 468 -25.93 14.74 -3.61
CA LEU A 468 -26.15 16.11 -3.18
C LEU A 468 -27.45 16.66 -3.80
N PRO A 469 -28.10 17.66 -3.17
CA PRO A 469 -29.31 18.26 -3.73
C PRO A 469 -29.10 18.77 -5.16
N GLY A 470 -30.00 18.39 -6.07
CA GLY A 470 -29.94 18.81 -7.49
C GLY A 470 -28.88 18.08 -8.33
N GLU A 471 -28.29 17.01 -7.80
CA GLU A 471 -27.25 16.25 -8.48
C GLU A 471 -27.55 14.75 -8.52
N VAL A 472 -26.88 14.07 -9.44
CA VAL A 472 -26.90 12.62 -9.57
C VAL A 472 -25.49 12.09 -9.80
N ARG A 473 -25.22 10.87 -9.34
CA ARG A 473 -23.97 10.17 -9.64
C ARG A 473 -24.24 9.09 -10.67
N LEU A 474 -23.40 9.06 -11.69
CA LEU A 474 -23.44 8.07 -12.77
C LEU A 474 -22.20 7.18 -12.67
N VAL A 475 -22.41 5.87 -12.80
CA VAL A 475 -21.34 4.88 -12.98
C VAL A 475 -21.32 4.48 -14.44
N MET A 476 -20.17 4.62 -15.09
CA MET A 476 -20.02 4.45 -16.55
C MET A 476 -18.75 3.69 -16.89
N PRO A 477 -18.60 3.17 -18.12
CA PRO A 477 -17.36 2.54 -18.57
C PRO A 477 -16.17 3.48 -18.41
N PRO A 478 -14.94 2.95 -18.25
CA PRO A 478 -13.76 3.78 -18.11
C PRO A 478 -13.55 4.65 -19.35
N HIS A 479 -13.03 5.86 -19.15
CA HIS A 479 -12.78 6.86 -20.19
C HIS A 479 -14.05 7.38 -20.90
N THR A 480 -15.20 7.33 -20.22
CA THR A 480 -16.46 7.88 -20.76
C THR A 480 -16.67 9.32 -20.33
N PHE A 481 -16.24 9.71 -19.12
CA PHE A 481 -16.56 11.04 -18.61
C PHE A 481 -15.95 12.16 -19.45
N ASP A 482 -16.81 13.06 -19.96
CA ASP A 482 -16.44 14.33 -20.57
C ASP A 482 -17.17 15.50 -19.89
N SER A 483 -16.41 16.51 -19.48
CA SER A 483 -16.88 17.78 -18.90
C SER A 483 -17.81 18.61 -19.80
N ARG A 484 -17.94 18.25 -21.08
CA ARG A 484 -18.79 18.94 -22.05
C ARG A 484 -20.02 18.14 -22.43
N GLU A 485 -20.06 16.86 -22.07
CA GLU A 485 -21.18 15.99 -22.42
C GLU A 485 -22.39 16.25 -21.53
N ARG A 486 -23.55 16.11 -22.15
CA ARG A 486 -24.86 16.15 -21.52
C ARG A 486 -25.67 14.93 -21.95
N PHE A 487 -26.57 14.47 -21.10
CA PHE A 487 -27.49 13.38 -21.42
C PHE A 487 -28.92 13.83 -21.19
N GLU A 488 -29.83 13.48 -22.10
CA GLU A 488 -31.27 13.59 -21.84
C GLU A 488 -31.77 12.27 -21.26
N TYR A 489 -32.60 12.34 -20.23
CA TYR A 489 -33.14 11.16 -19.58
C TYR A 489 -34.52 11.43 -18.96
N THR A 490 -35.35 10.40 -18.83
CA THR A 490 -36.61 10.48 -18.09
C THR A 490 -36.41 9.87 -16.71
N LEU A 491 -36.16 10.71 -15.72
CA LEU A 491 -35.95 10.29 -14.33
C LEU A 491 -37.29 10.35 -13.59
N GLN A 492 -37.77 9.21 -13.09
CA GLN A 492 -39.04 9.12 -12.35
C GLN A 492 -40.24 9.77 -13.07
N GLY A 493 -40.27 9.67 -14.41
CA GLY A 493 -41.34 10.23 -15.23
C GLY A 493 -41.18 11.71 -15.59
N GLN A 494 -40.09 12.37 -15.17
CA GLN A 494 -39.77 13.75 -15.55
C GLN A 494 -38.57 13.78 -16.51
N ALA A 495 -38.70 14.53 -17.59
CA ALA A 495 -37.61 14.76 -18.52
C ALA A 495 -36.57 15.70 -17.88
N VAL A 496 -35.32 15.24 -17.84
CA VAL A 496 -34.19 15.94 -17.23
C VAL A 496 -32.96 15.86 -18.13
N ILE A 497 -32.09 16.85 -17.98
CA ILE A 497 -30.76 16.86 -18.58
C ILE A 497 -29.72 16.63 -17.48
N PHE A 498 -28.84 15.66 -17.68
CA PHE A 498 -27.65 15.46 -16.88
C PHE A 498 -26.51 16.31 -17.44
N GLU A 499 -26.11 17.36 -16.73
CA GLU A 499 -24.96 18.20 -17.08
C GLU A 499 -23.73 17.77 -16.27
N SER A 500 -22.64 17.42 -16.94
CA SER A 500 -21.41 16.95 -16.27
C SER A 500 -20.83 17.99 -15.30
N LEU A 501 -20.38 17.52 -14.13
CA LEU A 501 -19.74 18.36 -13.10
C LEU A 501 -18.32 17.94 -12.82
N LEU A 502 -18.14 16.71 -12.33
CA LEU A 502 -16.86 16.28 -11.77
C LEU A 502 -16.71 14.75 -11.80
N LEU A 503 -15.58 14.28 -12.32
CA LEU A 503 -15.13 12.91 -12.15
C LEU A 503 -14.71 12.68 -10.69
N LEU A 504 -15.40 11.77 -10.00
CA LEU A 504 -15.10 11.41 -8.61
C LEU A 504 -14.04 10.31 -8.53
N GLU A 505 -14.24 9.24 -9.30
CA GLU A 505 -13.43 8.03 -9.23
C GLU A 505 -13.16 7.50 -10.62
N HIS A 506 -11.92 7.07 -10.86
CA HIS A 506 -11.49 6.37 -12.05
C HIS A 506 -10.92 5.03 -11.64
N ASN A 507 -11.58 3.95 -12.04
CA ASN A 507 -11.14 2.58 -11.82
C ASN A 507 -10.93 1.89 -13.18
N SER A 508 -10.29 0.73 -13.16
CA SER A 508 -10.02 -0.06 -14.36
C SER A 508 -11.26 -0.49 -15.16
N ASP A 509 -12.41 -0.61 -14.48
CA ASP A 509 -13.65 -1.19 -15.01
C ASP A 509 -14.80 -0.18 -15.08
N TYR A 510 -14.68 0.97 -14.40
CA TYR A 510 -15.70 2.00 -14.40
C TYR A 510 -15.14 3.34 -13.91
N GLU A 511 -15.90 4.39 -14.20
CA GLU A 511 -15.77 5.72 -13.64
C GLU A 511 -17.04 6.08 -12.85
N ILE A 512 -16.89 6.88 -11.79
CA ILE A 512 -18.03 7.52 -11.13
C ILE A 512 -17.88 9.02 -11.31
N ALA A 513 -18.93 9.66 -11.83
CA ALA A 513 -18.96 11.10 -12.00
C ALA A 513 -20.26 11.71 -11.48
N ARG A 514 -20.16 12.98 -11.05
CA ARG A 514 -21.29 13.82 -10.65
C ARG A 514 -21.83 14.58 -11.84
N TYR A 515 -23.14 14.68 -11.89
CA TYR A 515 -23.90 15.44 -12.87
C TYR A 515 -24.92 16.30 -12.14
N ARG A 516 -25.17 17.51 -12.66
CA ARG A 516 -26.28 18.37 -12.24
C ARG A 516 -27.55 17.93 -12.97
N LEU A 517 -28.66 17.92 -12.26
CA LEU A 517 -29.99 17.72 -12.81
C LEU A 517 -30.56 19.07 -13.25
N LEU A 518 -30.84 19.20 -14.54
CA LEU A 518 -31.54 20.35 -15.11
C LEU A 518 -32.90 19.89 -15.65
N PRO A 519 -33.95 20.71 -15.60
CA PRO A 519 -35.19 20.42 -16.33
C PRO A 519 -34.90 20.31 -17.83
N ALA A 520 -35.44 19.28 -18.50
CA ALA A 520 -35.50 19.31 -19.96
C ALA A 520 -36.52 20.36 -20.39
N ALA A 521 -36.19 21.13 -21.44
CA ALA A 521 -36.99 22.24 -21.92
C ALA A 521 -38.23 21.78 -22.70
#